data_AF-A0A822F7R1-F1
#
_entry.id   AF-A0A822F7R1-F1
#
_cell.length_a   1.000
_cell.length_b   1.000
_cell.length_c   1.000
_cell.angle_alpha   90.00
_cell.angle_beta   90.00
_cell.angle_gamma   90.00
#
_symmetry.space_group_name_H-M   'P 1'
#
loop_
_entity.id
_entity.type
_entity.pdbx_description
1 polymer ?
#
loop_
_entity_poly.entity_id
_entity_poly.type
_entity_poly.pdbx_seq_one_letter_code
_entity_poly.pdbx_strand_id
1 'polypeptide(L)'
;PLRASSIDIHPNAKWSQNGITVAAGNGKGSKTNQLDRPWGLYVDDDQTIYVADEWNHRIVEWKSGATNGKVVAGGNEAGNGAHQLNRPRDVIIDKESDSLIISDRGNKRVVQWPRRNGTRGETIISNIDCIGLTMNENGSLYVVDWKKNEVRRYKIGDTQGTVVAGGNGEGNRPDQLFLPHYVFVDRDHSVYVSDSWNHRVMKWEEGAKQGIVVASGQGERNSLTQLNHPQGVVVDQLDTVYVADGENYRIMRWPKGATQGNVIVGGN
;
A
#
# COMPACT_ATOMS: atom_id res chain seq x y z
N PRO A 1 -9.60 -19.16 -3.86
CA PRO A 1 -8.49 -18.20 -4.12
C PRO A 1 -8.83 -16.83 -3.50
N LEU A 2 -8.16 -16.47 -2.42
CA LEU A 2 -8.48 -15.27 -1.65
C LEU A 2 -8.15 -14.04 -2.51
N ARG A 3 -9.19 -13.35 -2.98
CA ARG A 3 -9.10 -11.95 -3.41
C ARG A 3 -8.80 -11.13 -2.15
N ALA A 4 -7.85 -10.21 -2.22
CA ALA A 4 -7.31 -9.49 -1.07
C ALA A 4 -8.44 -8.92 -0.20
N SER A 5 -8.62 -9.48 0.98
CA SER A 5 -9.76 -9.17 1.86
C SER A 5 -9.48 -9.51 3.33
N SER A 6 -8.41 -10.26 3.61
CA SER A 6 -7.67 -10.29 4.88
C SER A 6 -6.36 -11.00 4.63
N ILE A 7 -5.30 -10.71 5.40
CA ILE A 7 -4.17 -11.64 5.49
C ILE A 7 -4.59 -12.77 6.44
N ASP A 8 -4.36 -14.03 6.05
CA ASP A 8 -4.59 -15.17 6.94
C ASP A 8 -3.36 -15.35 7.84
N ILE A 9 -3.30 -14.52 8.90
CA ILE A 9 -2.29 -14.65 9.94
C ILE A 9 -2.88 -15.50 11.05
N HIS A 10 -2.25 -16.64 11.33
CA HIS A 10 -2.67 -17.48 12.43
C HIS A 10 -2.62 -16.69 13.77
N PRO A 11 -3.64 -16.77 14.65
CA PRO A 11 -3.72 -15.91 15.85
C PRO A 11 -2.54 -16.06 16.80
N ASN A 12 -1.92 -17.24 16.81
CA ASN A 12 -0.73 -17.57 17.61
C ASN A 12 0.58 -17.52 16.82
N ALA A 13 0.61 -16.87 15.65
CA ALA A 13 1.82 -16.75 14.85
C ALA A 13 2.95 -16.12 15.68
N LYS A 14 4.09 -16.81 15.72
CA LYS A 14 5.34 -16.32 16.30
C LYS A 14 6.29 -15.99 15.16
N TRP A 15 6.88 -14.80 15.22
CA TRP A 15 7.78 -14.30 14.20
C TRP A 15 9.22 -14.45 14.64
N SER A 16 10.07 -14.97 13.75
CA SER A 16 11.52 -14.92 13.95
C SER A 16 11.95 -13.47 14.07
N GLN A 17 12.82 -13.18 15.05
CA GLN A 17 13.46 -11.86 15.17
C GLN A 17 14.53 -11.64 14.09
N ASN A 18 15.01 -12.73 13.48
CA ASN A 18 15.91 -12.68 12.34
C ASN A 18 15.10 -12.81 11.05
N GLY A 19 14.95 -11.71 10.32
CA GLY A 19 14.40 -11.71 8.97
C GLY A 19 15.38 -12.27 7.94
N ILE A 20 14.85 -12.73 6.80
CA ILE A 20 15.65 -13.07 5.62
C ILE A 20 15.30 -12.11 4.49
N THR A 21 16.28 -11.78 3.65
CA THR A 21 16.05 -10.98 2.45
C THR A 21 15.52 -11.87 1.34
N VAL A 22 14.30 -11.60 0.86
CA VAL A 22 13.62 -12.39 -0.18
C VAL A 22 13.50 -11.67 -1.52
N ALA A 23 13.80 -10.37 -1.57
CA ALA A 23 13.86 -9.55 -2.78
C ALA A 23 14.97 -8.50 -2.63
N ALA A 24 15.63 -8.17 -3.74
CA ALA A 24 16.81 -7.28 -3.79
C ALA A 24 17.97 -7.72 -2.88
N GLY A 25 18.43 -6.86 -1.95
CA GLY A 25 19.48 -7.20 -0.98
C GLY A 25 20.91 -6.79 -1.33
N ASN A 26 21.15 -6.14 -2.47
CA ASN A 26 22.50 -5.75 -2.92
C ASN A 26 22.72 -4.23 -2.90
N GLY A 27 22.08 -3.55 -1.95
CA GLY A 27 22.18 -2.11 -1.74
C GLY A 27 21.41 -1.25 -2.75
N LYS A 28 21.61 0.06 -2.65
CA LYS A 28 21.02 1.05 -3.55
C LYS A 28 21.64 0.97 -4.94
N GLY A 29 20.81 0.95 -5.98
CA GLY A 29 21.27 0.99 -7.38
C GLY A 29 20.21 0.54 -8.38
N SER A 30 20.59 0.38 -9.64
CA SER A 30 19.69 0.07 -10.76
C SER A 30 19.87 -1.33 -11.36
N LYS A 31 20.80 -2.14 -10.83
CA LYS A 31 20.94 -3.55 -11.24
C LYS A 31 19.68 -4.34 -10.86
N THR A 32 19.51 -5.52 -11.46
CA THR A 32 18.34 -6.40 -11.26
C THR A 32 18.21 -6.96 -9.84
N ASN A 33 19.26 -6.89 -9.03
CA ASN A 33 19.27 -7.29 -7.62
C ASN A 33 19.38 -6.10 -6.65
N GLN A 34 19.20 -4.88 -7.16
CA GLN A 34 19.25 -3.60 -6.43
C GLN A 34 17.95 -2.83 -6.59
N LEU A 35 17.69 -1.90 -5.66
CA LEU A 35 16.53 -0.99 -5.67
C LEU A 35 17.00 0.44 -5.34
N ASP A 36 16.26 1.48 -5.73
CA ASP A 36 16.47 2.86 -5.30
C ASP A 36 15.16 3.51 -4.83
N ARG A 37 15.09 3.73 -3.51
CA ARG A 37 13.88 4.11 -2.74
C ARG A 37 12.64 3.29 -3.12
N PRO A 38 12.64 1.97 -2.86
CA PRO A 38 11.44 1.17 -3.03
C PRO A 38 10.35 1.63 -2.06
N TRP A 39 9.09 1.61 -2.50
CA TRP A 39 7.94 2.01 -1.68
C TRP A 39 6.95 0.85 -1.51
N GLY A 40 5.95 0.76 -2.38
CA GLY A 40 4.92 -0.27 -2.33
C GLY A 40 5.43 -1.62 -2.83
N LEU A 41 4.85 -2.67 -2.26
CA LEU A 41 5.07 -4.04 -2.69
C LEU A 41 3.75 -4.81 -2.70
N TYR A 42 3.70 -5.85 -3.53
CA TYR A 42 2.61 -6.82 -3.55
C TYR A 42 3.17 -8.24 -3.62
N VAL A 43 2.55 -9.16 -2.91
CA VAL A 43 2.88 -10.59 -2.93
C VAL A 43 1.67 -11.34 -3.45
N ASP A 44 1.86 -12.13 -4.50
CA ASP A 44 0.78 -12.93 -5.09
C ASP A 44 0.66 -14.33 -4.46
N ASP A 45 -0.29 -15.12 -4.97
CA ASP A 45 -0.57 -16.48 -4.49
C ASP A 45 0.58 -17.47 -4.78
N ASP A 46 1.46 -17.15 -5.73
CA ASP A 46 2.67 -17.92 -6.07
C ASP A 46 3.90 -17.49 -5.24
N GLN A 47 3.71 -16.61 -4.24
CA GLN A 47 4.77 -15.98 -3.46
C GLN A 47 5.77 -15.17 -4.30
N THR A 48 5.34 -14.67 -5.45
CA THR A 48 6.09 -13.71 -6.26
C THR A 48 5.90 -12.31 -5.70
N ILE A 49 7.01 -11.61 -5.50
CA ILE A 49 7.06 -10.26 -4.92
C ILE A 49 7.22 -9.25 -6.05
N TYR A 50 6.33 -8.27 -6.11
CA TYR A 50 6.39 -7.12 -7.00
C TYR A 50 6.75 -5.89 -6.19
N VAL A 51 7.74 -5.12 -6.62
CA VAL A 51 8.20 -3.92 -5.90
C VAL A 51 8.18 -2.71 -6.82
N ALA A 52 7.59 -1.61 -6.34
CA ALA A 52 7.69 -0.31 -6.96
C ALA A 52 9.04 0.34 -6.62
N ASP A 53 9.94 0.38 -7.60
CA ASP A 53 11.29 0.90 -7.50
C ASP A 53 11.31 2.36 -7.99
N GLU A 54 10.93 3.28 -7.09
CA GLU A 54 10.52 4.65 -7.43
C GLU A 54 11.58 5.38 -8.26
N TRP A 55 12.84 5.41 -7.80
CA TRP A 55 13.88 6.21 -8.46
C TRP A 55 14.51 5.53 -9.66
N ASN A 56 14.22 4.24 -9.87
CA ASN A 56 14.55 3.55 -11.11
C ASN A 56 13.35 3.50 -12.09
N HIS A 57 12.23 4.14 -11.77
CA HIS A 57 11.07 4.30 -12.66
C HIS A 57 10.54 2.96 -13.21
N ARG A 58 10.47 1.94 -12.35
CA ARG A 58 10.14 0.56 -12.77
C ARG A 58 9.41 -0.22 -11.70
N ILE A 59 8.72 -1.28 -12.13
CA ILE A 59 8.27 -2.37 -11.27
C ILE A 59 9.15 -3.58 -11.53
N VAL A 60 9.62 -4.22 -10.47
CA VAL A 60 10.49 -5.40 -10.55
C VAL A 60 9.83 -6.58 -9.82
N GLU A 61 9.79 -7.75 -10.47
CA GLU A 61 9.29 -9.00 -9.89
C GLU A 61 10.44 -9.89 -9.38
N TRP A 62 10.24 -10.53 -8.24
CA TRP A 62 11.08 -11.59 -7.69
C TRP A 62 10.22 -12.83 -7.44
N LYS A 63 10.54 -13.91 -8.17
CA LYS A 63 9.99 -15.23 -7.87
C LYS A 63 10.66 -15.81 -6.63
N SER A 64 9.97 -16.70 -5.94
CA SER A 64 10.52 -17.41 -4.77
C SER A 64 11.90 -18.03 -5.09
N GLY A 65 12.89 -17.72 -4.26
CA GLY A 65 14.27 -18.18 -4.40
C GLY A 65 15.13 -17.45 -5.44
N ALA A 66 14.59 -16.45 -6.16
CA ALA A 66 15.35 -15.70 -7.15
C ALA A 66 16.37 -14.74 -6.51
N THR A 67 17.62 -14.75 -7.01
CA THR A 67 18.68 -13.81 -6.59
C THR A 67 18.66 -12.50 -7.37
N ASN A 68 18.03 -12.49 -8.54
CA ASN A 68 17.85 -11.32 -9.40
C ASN A 68 16.36 -11.15 -9.69
N GLY A 69 15.91 -9.91 -9.68
CA GLY A 69 14.59 -9.54 -10.11
C GLY A 69 14.51 -9.38 -11.63
N LYS A 70 13.29 -9.35 -12.14
CA LYS A 70 12.98 -9.07 -13.54
C LYS A 70 12.13 -7.82 -13.63
N VAL A 71 12.53 -6.87 -14.46
CA VAL A 71 11.71 -5.68 -14.74
C VAL A 71 10.47 -6.11 -15.52
N VAL A 72 9.29 -5.78 -15.01
CA VAL A 72 7.99 -6.18 -15.58
C VAL A 72 7.14 -5.00 -16.06
N ALA A 73 7.44 -3.79 -15.61
CA ALA A 73 6.86 -2.55 -16.12
C ALA A 73 7.86 -1.38 -15.96
N GLY A 74 7.80 -0.42 -16.87
CA GLY A 74 8.72 0.72 -16.89
C GLY A 74 10.17 0.34 -17.19
N GLY A 75 11.13 1.04 -16.59
CA GLY A 75 12.58 0.81 -16.76
C GLY A 75 13.20 1.45 -18.01
N ASN A 76 12.40 2.14 -18.84
CA ASN A 76 12.83 2.86 -20.05
C ASN A 76 12.97 4.36 -19.78
N GLU A 77 13.79 4.70 -18.78
CA GLU A 77 13.91 6.05 -18.23
C GLU A 77 12.59 6.60 -17.67
N ALA A 78 12.68 7.75 -17.00
CA ALA A 78 11.50 8.46 -16.54
C ALA A 78 10.73 9.04 -17.74
N GLY A 79 9.43 8.79 -17.82
CA GLY A 79 8.61 9.39 -18.86
C GLY A 79 7.14 9.07 -18.72
N ASN A 80 6.32 9.61 -19.62
CA ASN A 80 4.86 9.47 -19.62
C ASN A 80 4.33 8.62 -20.78
N GLY A 81 5.21 8.12 -21.66
CA GLY A 81 4.85 7.22 -22.75
C GLY A 81 4.23 5.92 -22.26
N ALA A 82 3.56 5.20 -23.16
CA ALA A 82 2.89 3.94 -22.81
C ALA A 82 3.85 2.85 -22.30
N HIS A 83 5.14 2.93 -22.62
CA HIS A 83 6.18 1.98 -22.19
C HIS A 83 7.04 2.53 -21.03
N GLN A 84 6.64 3.66 -20.44
CA GLN A 84 7.39 4.37 -19.40
C GLN A 84 6.56 4.56 -18.14
N LEU A 85 7.26 4.63 -17.02
CA LEU A 85 6.73 5.06 -15.74
C LEU A 85 7.55 6.26 -15.27
N ASN A 86 7.03 7.00 -14.30
CA ASN A 86 7.72 8.07 -13.64
C ASN A 86 7.44 8.02 -12.14
N ARG A 87 8.42 7.53 -11.36
CA ARG A 87 8.34 7.43 -9.90
C ARG A 87 7.13 6.62 -9.44
N PRO A 88 7.00 5.35 -9.88
CA PRO A 88 5.92 4.51 -9.41
C PRO A 88 6.05 4.32 -7.90
N ARG A 89 4.95 4.44 -7.15
CA ARG A 89 4.98 4.36 -5.68
C ARG A 89 4.32 3.12 -5.12
N ASP A 90 3.38 2.53 -5.85
CA ASP A 90 2.68 1.33 -5.40
C ASP A 90 2.28 0.46 -6.60
N VAL A 91 2.11 -0.83 -6.34
CA VAL A 91 1.69 -1.83 -7.32
C VAL A 91 0.80 -2.87 -6.65
N ILE A 92 -0.31 -3.22 -7.28
CA ILE A 92 -1.16 -4.37 -6.90
C ILE A 92 -1.47 -5.21 -8.14
N ILE A 93 -2.05 -6.40 -7.95
CA ILE A 93 -2.52 -7.25 -9.05
C ILE A 93 -4.04 -7.22 -9.11
N ASP A 94 -4.57 -6.93 -10.29
CA ASP A 94 -5.92 -7.32 -10.68
C ASP A 94 -5.87 -8.76 -11.21
N LYS A 95 -6.42 -9.69 -10.43
CA LYS A 95 -6.44 -11.12 -10.75
C LYS A 95 -7.38 -11.46 -11.90
N GLU A 96 -8.42 -10.66 -12.13
CA GLU A 96 -9.42 -10.93 -13.17
C GLU A 96 -8.86 -10.61 -14.56
N SER A 97 -8.16 -9.49 -14.69
CA SER A 97 -7.52 -9.08 -15.95
C SER A 97 -6.07 -9.52 -16.10
N ASP A 98 -5.52 -10.27 -15.13
CA ASP A 98 -4.10 -10.65 -15.03
C ASP A 98 -3.16 -9.46 -15.30
N SER A 99 -3.42 -8.35 -14.60
CA SER A 99 -2.73 -7.08 -14.81
C SER A 99 -2.13 -6.52 -13.51
N LEU A 100 -1.02 -5.81 -13.64
CA LEU A 100 -0.51 -4.92 -12.61
C LEU A 100 -1.32 -3.62 -12.63
N ILE A 101 -1.73 -3.14 -11.48
CA ILE A 101 -2.28 -1.79 -11.29
C ILE A 101 -1.22 -0.98 -10.55
N ILE A 102 -0.71 0.07 -11.19
CA ILE A 102 0.49 0.79 -10.78
C ILE A 102 0.15 2.24 -10.49
N SER A 103 0.56 2.72 -9.33
CA SER A 103 0.52 4.13 -8.95
C SER A 103 1.71 4.84 -9.60
N ASP A 104 1.48 5.49 -10.74
CA ASP A 104 2.50 6.20 -11.51
C ASP A 104 2.58 7.68 -11.08
N ARG A 105 3.00 7.87 -9.83
CA ARG A 105 2.89 9.14 -9.08
C ARG A 105 3.45 10.35 -9.82
N GLY A 106 4.63 10.23 -10.43
CA GLY A 106 5.27 11.34 -11.14
C GLY A 106 4.48 11.82 -12.35
N ASN A 107 3.65 10.94 -12.94
CA ASN A 107 2.74 11.25 -14.03
C ASN A 107 1.30 11.52 -13.58
N LYS A 108 1.03 11.50 -12.26
CA LYS A 108 -0.30 11.75 -11.65
C LYS A 108 -1.41 10.89 -12.24
N ARG A 109 -1.13 9.59 -12.38
CA ARG A 109 -2.04 8.63 -12.98
C ARG A 109 -1.95 7.26 -12.31
N VAL A 110 -2.97 6.44 -12.53
CA VAL A 110 -2.94 5.01 -12.27
C VAL A 110 -2.90 4.28 -13.61
N VAL A 111 -1.99 3.32 -13.74
CA VAL A 111 -1.73 2.57 -14.97
C VAL A 111 -2.10 1.10 -14.77
N GLN A 112 -2.83 0.52 -15.72
CA GLN A 112 -2.99 -0.93 -15.86
C GLN A 112 -1.93 -1.44 -16.83
N TRP A 113 -1.18 -2.47 -16.44
CA TRP A 113 -0.10 -3.04 -17.24
C TRP A 113 -0.25 -4.55 -17.31
N PRO A 114 -0.18 -5.20 -18.49
CA PRO A 114 -0.30 -6.65 -18.57
C PRO A 114 0.78 -7.33 -17.74
N ARG A 115 0.39 -8.17 -16.79
CA ARG A 115 1.33 -8.77 -15.84
C ARG A 115 2.35 -9.66 -16.52
N ARG A 116 1.96 -10.30 -17.63
CA ARG A 116 2.77 -11.25 -18.38
C ARG A 116 3.04 -10.70 -19.79
N ASN A 117 4.31 -10.59 -20.14
CA ASN A 117 4.79 -10.14 -21.46
C ASN A 117 4.26 -8.75 -21.90
N GLY A 118 3.82 -7.91 -20.95
CA GLY A 118 3.36 -6.56 -21.21
C GLY A 118 4.52 -5.63 -21.55
N THR A 119 4.44 -4.92 -22.68
CA THR A 119 5.43 -3.91 -23.09
C THR A 119 4.91 -2.47 -22.94
N ARG A 120 3.61 -2.31 -22.66
CA ARG A 120 2.93 -1.03 -22.56
C ARG A 120 1.85 -1.11 -21.49
N GLY A 121 1.62 0.00 -20.80
CA GLY A 121 0.50 0.21 -19.89
C GLY A 121 -0.52 1.20 -20.43
N GLU A 122 -1.74 1.08 -19.93
CA GLU A 122 -2.88 1.93 -20.22
C GLU A 122 -3.20 2.81 -19.00
N THR A 123 -3.46 4.09 -19.23
CA THR A 123 -3.88 4.99 -18.13
C THR A 123 -5.36 4.75 -17.85
N ILE A 124 -5.67 4.22 -16.66
CA ILE A 124 -7.04 3.93 -16.24
C ILE A 124 -7.64 5.03 -15.34
N ILE A 125 -6.79 5.81 -14.66
CA ILE A 125 -7.20 6.99 -13.89
C ILE A 125 -6.18 8.10 -14.12
N SER A 126 -6.65 9.31 -14.44
CA SER A 126 -5.82 10.49 -14.70
C SER A 126 -6.04 11.59 -13.65
N ASN A 127 -5.11 12.55 -13.57
CA ASN A 127 -5.20 13.72 -12.70
C ASN A 127 -5.38 13.39 -11.21
N ILE A 128 -4.65 12.38 -10.75
CA ILE A 128 -4.68 11.92 -9.36
C ILE A 128 -3.25 11.86 -8.82
N ASP A 129 -3.02 12.51 -7.68
CA ASP A 129 -1.76 12.39 -6.95
C ASP A 129 -1.81 11.06 -6.16
N CYS A 130 -1.82 9.94 -6.87
CA CYS A 130 -1.95 8.59 -6.31
C CYS A 130 -0.64 8.13 -5.68
N ILE A 131 -0.72 7.47 -4.52
CA ILE A 131 0.45 6.92 -3.83
C ILE A 131 0.25 5.55 -3.17
N GLY A 132 -1.01 5.16 -2.93
CA GLY A 132 -1.37 3.90 -2.30
C GLY A 132 -2.59 3.33 -3.01
N LEU A 133 -2.58 2.02 -3.23
CA LEU A 133 -3.58 1.28 -3.99
C LEU A 133 -4.04 0.06 -3.20
N THR A 134 -5.34 -0.24 -3.27
CA THR A 134 -5.84 -1.58 -2.91
C THR A 134 -7.08 -1.90 -3.73
N MET A 135 -7.43 -3.17 -3.81
CA MET A 135 -8.60 -3.63 -4.55
C MET A 135 -9.34 -4.66 -3.72
N ASN A 136 -10.65 -4.51 -3.63
CA ASN A 136 -11.50 -5.48 -2.95
C ASN A 136 -11.84 -6.66 -3.87
N GLU A 137 -12.51 -7.67 -3.32
CA GLU A 137 -12.93 -8.87 -4.02
C GLU A 137 -13.93 -8.61 -5.15
N ASN A 138 -14.60 -7.46 -5.17
CA ASN A 138 -15.52 -7.06 -6.24
C ASN A 138 -14.80 -6.34 -7.40
N GLY A 139 -13.46 -6.22 -7.34
CA GLY A 139 -12.66 -5.50 -8.34
C GLY A 139 -12.76 -3.98 -8.23
N SER A 140 -13.31 -3.44 -7.12
CA SER A 140 -13.31 -2.00 -6.89
C SER A 140 -11.93 -1.54 -6.44
N LEU A 141 -11.37 -0.57 -7.16
CA LEU A 141 -10.06 0.00 -6.89
C LEU A 141 -10.18 1.16 -5.90
N TYR A 142 -9.37 1.15 -4.86
CA TYR A 142 -9.27 2.21 -3.86
C TYR A 142 -7.92 2.90 -4.02
N VAL A 143 -7.95 4.22 -4.08
CA VAL A 143 -6.79 5.05 -4.40
C VAL A 143 -6.64 6.14 -3.36
N VAL A 144 -5.44 6.25 -2.78
CA VAL A 144 -5.07 7.36 -1.89
C VAL A 144 -4.61 8.55 -2.73
N ASP A 145 -5.40 9.63 -2.74
CA ASP A 145 -4.99 10.94 -3.25
C ASP A 145 -4.43 11.75 -2.07
N TRP A 146 -3.11 11.66 -1.87
CA TRP A 146 -2.47 12.25 -0.69
C TRP A 146 -2.52 13.77 -0.68
N LYS A 147 -2.57 14.40 -1.86
CA LYS A 147 -2.62 15.86 -1.96
C LYS A 147 -4.00 16.40 -1.61
N LYS A 148 -5.06 15.61 -1.83
CA LYS A 148 -6.42 15.95 -1.43
C LYS A 148 -6.82 15.39 -0.06
N ASN A 149 -5.93 14.67 0.61
CA ASN A 149 -6.19 14.06 1.92
C ASN A 149 -7.45 13.17 1.89
N GLU A 150 -7.57 12.31 0.87
CA GLU A 150 -8.75 11.48 0.67
C GLU A 150 -8.41 10.11 0.08
N VAL A 151 -9.32 9.16 0.29
CA VAL A 151 -9.35 7.87 -0.41
C VAL A 151 -10.55 7.85 -1.33
N ARG A 152 -10.33 7.52 -2.60
CA ARG A 152 -11.37 7.36 -3.61
C ARG A 152 -11.55 5.89 -3.99
N ARG A 153 -12.80 5.46 -4.11
CA ARG A 153 -13.19 4.17 -4.69
C ARG A 153 -13.65 4.35 -6.12
N TYR A 154 -13.17 3.49 -7.01
CA TYR A 154 -13.57 3.35 -8.40
C TYR A 154 -14.09 1.94 -8.62
N LYS A 155 -15.35 1.81 -9.00
CA LYS A 155 -15.92 0.54 -9.47
C LYS A 155 -15.55 0.33 -10.94
N ILE A 156 -15.64 -0.91 -11.39
CA ILE A 156 -15.45 -1.25 -12.80
C ILE A 156 -16.44 -0.43 -13.65
N GLY A 157 -15.91 0.34 -14.60
CA GLY A 157 -16.68 1.22 -15.48
C GLY A 157 -16.90 2.65 -14.96
N ASP A 158 -16.48 2.97 -13.73
CA ASP A 158 -16.57 4.34 -13.21
C ASP A 158 -15.64 5.29 -13.99
N THR A 159 -16.18 6.45 -14.39
CA THR A 159 -15.37 7.54 -14.96
C THR A 159 -14.88 8.52 -13.90
N GLN A 160 -15.41 8.43 -12.67
CA GLN A 160 -15.10 9.31 -11.53
C GLN A 160 -15.13 8.51 -10.23
N GLY A 161 -14.14 8.71 -9.37
CA GLY A 161 -14.06 8.01 -8.08
C GLY A 161 -14.92 8.68 -7.01
N THR A 162 -15.54 7.86 -6.16
CA THR A 162 -16.31 8.32 -4.98
C THR A 162 -15.39 8.41 -3.76
N VAL A 163 -15.44 9.51 -3.01
CA VAL A 163 -14.69 9.64 -1.75
C VAL A 163 -15.29 8.70 -0.69
N VAL A 164 -14.43 7.88 -0.09
CA VAL A 164 -14.82 6.87 0.92
C VAL A 164 -14.12 7.04 2.27
N ALA A 165 -13.06 7.85 2.35
CA ALA A 165 -12.42 8.27 3.59
C ALA A 165 -11.76 9.65 3.40
N GLY A 166 -11.77 10.48 4.44
CA GLY A 166 -11.27 11.86 4.38
C GLY A 166 -12.12 12.77 3.48
N GLY A 167 -11.47 13.65 2.71
CA GLY A 167 -12.13 14.56 1.76
C GLY A 167 -12.74 15.82 2.36
N ASN A 168 -12.61 16.03 3.67
CA ASN A 168 -13.07 17.25 4.38
C ASN A 168 -11.92 18.19 4.74
N GLY A 169 -10.92 18.24 3.85
CA GLY A 169 -9.70 19.02 4.03
C GLY A 169 -8.67 18.34 4.95
N GLU A 170 -7.50 18.96 5.02
CA GLU A 170 -6.42 18.56 5.91
C GLU A 170 -6.80 18.76 7.38
N GLY A 171 -6.48 17.79 8.24
CA GLY A 171 -6.61 17.92 9.68
C GLY A 171 -6.75 16.59 10.40
N ASN A 172 -7.08 16.65 11.69
CA ASN A 172 -7.11 15.49 12.59
C ASN A 172 -8.52 15.14 13.10
N ARG A 173 -9.57 15.77 12.59
CA ARG A 173 -10.95 15.41 12.92
C ARG A 173 -11.28 13.99 12.41
N PRO A 174 -12.35 13.33 12.93
CA PRO A 174 -12.74 11.99 12.49
C PRO A 174 -13.12 11.87 11.01
N ASP A 175 -13.45 12.97 10.35
CA ASP A 175 -13.78 13.07 8.92
C ASP A 175 -12.63 13.61 8.05
N GLN A 176 -11.44 13.83 8.64
CA GLN A 176 -10.28 14.39 7.99
C GLN A 176 -9.08 13.43 8.01
N LEU A 177 -8.17 13.66 7.07
CA LEU A 177 -6.86 13.01 6.99
C LEU A 177 -5.78 14.09 6.82
N PHE A 178 -4.53 13.75 7.11
CA PHE A 178 -3.37 14.58 6.83
C PHE A 178 -2.26 13.73 6.21
N LEU A 179 -2.03 13.96 4.91
CA LEU A 179 -1.05 13.28 4.07
C LEU A 179 -1.12 11.75 4.27
N PRO A 180 -2.30 11.13 4.02
CA PRO A 180 -2.48 9.69 4.18
C PRO A 180 -1.55 8.95 3.21
N HIS A 181 -0.98 7.81 3.59
CA HIS A 181 0.00 7.10 2.73
C HIS A 181 -0.53 5.81 2.10
N TYR A 182 -1.29 5.00 2.84
CA TYR A 182 -1.66 3.66 2.40
C TYR A 182 -3.10 3.37 2.77
N VAL A 183 -3.70 2.44 2.03
CA VAL A 183 -5.08 2.01 2.20
C VAL A 183 -5.17 0.50 2.19
N PHE A 184 -5.99 -0.04 3.08
CA PHE A 184 -6.40 -1.44 3.08
C PHE A 184 -7.92 -1.52 3.15
N VAL A 185 -8.51 -2.51 2.50
CA VAL A 185 -9.96 -2.78 2.55
C VAL A 185 -10.18 -4.22 2.99
N ASP A 186 -11.00 -4.41 4.02
CA ASP A 186 -11.36 -5.75 4.53
C ASP A 186 -12.59 -6.36 3.81
N ARG A 187 -12.96 -7.58 4.21
CA ARG A 187 -14.14 -8.31 3.71
C ARG A 187 -15.46 -7.62 3.97
N ASP A 188 -15.54 -6.78 4.99
CA ASP A 188 -16.74 -6.02 5.33
C ASP A 188 -16.73 -4.66 4.60
N HIS A 189 -15.84 -4.48 3.62
CA HIS A 189 -15.64 -3.27 2.85
C HIS A 189 -15.25 -2.04 3.68
N SER A 190 -14.73 -2.27 4.90
CA SER A 190 -14.19 -1.18 5.71
C SER A 190 -12.84 -0.73 5.16
N VAL A 191 -12.63 0.58 5.16
CA VAL A 191 -11.42 1.24 4.65
C VAL A 191 -10.52 1.61 5.82
N TYR A 192 -9.32 1.06 5.85
CA TYR A 192 -8.26 1.39 6.80
C TYR A 192 -7.24 2.27 6.11
N VAL A 193 -6.91 3.40 6.73
CA VAL A 193 -6.00 4.39 6.16
C VAL A 193 -4.89 4.70 7.15
N SER A 194 -3.64 4.59 6.69
CA SER A 194 -2.49 5.16 7.40
C SER A 194 -2.54 6.67 7.25
N ASP A 195 -3.02 7.36 8.28
CA ASP A 195 -3.11 8.81 8.36
C ASP A 195 -1.77 9.37 8.86
N SER A 196 -0.78 9.34 7.97
CA SER A 196 0.65 9.33 8.33
C SER A 196 1.08 10.53 9.14
N TRP A 197 0.64 11.74 8.78
CA TRP A 197 1.03 12.96 9.49
C TRP A 197 0.15 13.29 10.70
N ASN A 198 -0.91 12.53 10.93
CA ASN A 198 -1.61 12.49 12.21
C ASN A 198 -1.15 11.33 13.10
N HIS A 199 -0.14 10.55 12.65
CA HIS A 199 0.49 9.47 13.42
C HIS A 199 -0.53 8.43 13.93
N ARG A 200 -1.52 8.09 13.10
CA ARG A 200 -2.61 7.18 13.46
C ARG A 200 -3.06 6.31 12.29
N VAL A 201 -3.78 5.24 12.60
CA VAL A 201 -4.54 4.48 11.61
C VAL A 201 -6.02 4.67 11.89
N MET A 202 -6.75 5.02 10.84
CA MET A 202 -8.18 5.29 10.88
C MET A 202 -8.94 4.21 10.11
N LYS A 203 -10.11 3.79 10.61
CA LYS A 203 -11.05 2.87 9.95
C LYS A 203 -12.36 3.59 9.63
N TRP A 204 -12.86 3.45 8.41
CA TRP A 204 -14.22 3.81 8.01
C TRP A 204 -14.99 2.55 7.64
N GLU A 205 -16.13 2.32 8.29
CA GLU A 205 -17.12 1.34 7.83
C GLU A 205 -17.72 1.79 6.49
N GLU A 206 -18.24 0.87 5.68
CA GLU A 206 -18.83 1.24 4.38
C GLU A 206 -19.98 2.24 4.55
N GLY A 207 -19.87 3.39 3.85
CA GLY A 207 -20.86 4.47 3.90
C GLY A 207 -20.74 5.42 5.10
N ALA A 208 -19.82 5.16 6.03
CA ALA A 208 -19.59 6.04 7.17
C ALA A 208 -19.11 7.44 6.75
N LYS A 209 -19.55 8.47 7.47
CA LYS A 209 -19.12 9.87 7.25
C LYS A 209 -17.87 10.24 8.05
N GLN A 210 -17.57 9.47 9.08
CA GLN A 210 -16.45 9.66 9.99
C GLN A 210 -15.80 8.31 10.27
N GLY A 211 -14.50 8.33 10.48
CA GLY A 211 -13.72 7.18 10.83
C GLY A 211 -13.48 7.11 12.33
N ILE A 212 -13.01 5.95 12.78
CA ILE A 212 -12.56 5.73 14.15
C ILE A 212 -11.07 5.43 14.15
N VAL A 213 -10.37 5.83 15.20
CA VAL A 213 -8.97 5.47 15.36
C VAL A 213 -8.87 4.01 15.80
N VAL A 214 -8.13 3.20 15.05
CA VAL A 214 -7.94 1.75 15.33
C VAL A 214 -6.51 1.39 15.70
N ALA A 215 -5.55 2.27 15.42
CA ALA A 215 -4.21 2.18 15.98
C ALA A 215 -3.66 3.59 16.26
N SER A 216 -3.04 3.73 17.43
CA SER A 216 -2.57 4.99 18.01
C SER A 216 -3.66 6.04 18.30
N GLY A 217 -3.27 7.30 18.54
CA GLY A 217 -4.15 8.41 18.93
C GLY A 217 -3.55 9.43 19.92
N GLN A 218 -2.27 9.31 20.27
CA GLN A 218 -1.64 10.11 21.35
C GLN A 218 -0.31 10.77 20.94
N GLY A 219 -0.16 11.17 19.67
CA GLY A 219 0.99 11.93 19.17
C GLY A 219 2.20 11.09 18.73
N GLU A 220 3.24 11.79 18.27
CA GLU A 220 4.45 11.23 17.65
C GLU A 220 5.55 10.87 18.65
N ARG A 221 5.58 9.62 19.10
CA ARG A 221 6.74 9.07 19.84
C ARG A 221 6.88 7.58 19.54
N ASN A 222 7.67 6.87 20.36
CA ASN A 222 8.02 5.47 20.17
C ASN A 222 7.42 4.52 21.24
N SER A 223 6.47 4.97 22.05
CA SER A 223 5.80 4.08 23.02
C SER A 223 4.89 3.06 22.34
N LEU A 224 4.38 2.08 23.09
CA LEU A 224 3.47 1.06 22.56
C LEU A 224 2.06 1.58 22.23
N THR A 225 1.72 2.80 22.64
CA THR A 225 0.44 3.46 22.28
C THR A 225 0.59 4.43 21.10
N GLN A 226 1.81 4.62 20.62
CA GLN A 226 2.16 5.66 19.66
C GLN A 226 2.70 5.07 18.36
N LEU A 227 2.38 5.74 17.26
CA LEU A 227 2.99 5.53 15.95
C LEU A 227 3.78 6.79 15.59
N ASN A 228 4.70 6.66 14.64
CA ASN A 228 5.42 7.76 14.04
C ASN A 228 5.47 7.56 12.51
N HIS A 229 4.65 8.34 11.81
CA HIS A 229 4.53 8.31 10.35
C HIS A 229 4.20 6.91 9.80
N PRO A 230 3.06 6.31 10.19
CA PRO A 230 2.68 4.99 9.72
C PRO A 230 2.57 4.97 8.19
N GLN A 231 3.14 3.93 7.57
CA GLN A 231 3.18 3.80 6.11
C GLN A 231 2.22 2.71 5.66
N GLY A 232 2.62 1.44 5.67
CA GLY A 232 1.74 0.31 5.33
C GLY A 232 0.80 -0.08 6.47
N VAL A 233 -0.42 -0.48 6.10
CA VAL A 233 -1.42 -1.06 7.01
C VAL A 233 -2.06 -2.29 6.37
N VAL A 234 -2.24 -3.35 7.15
CA VAL A 234 -2.99 -4.57 6.76
C VAL A 234 -3.77 -5.10 7.95
N VAL A 235 -4.87 -5.81 7.69
CA VAL A 235 -5.75 -6.35 8.73
C VAL A 235 -5.94 -7.86 8.50
N ASP A 236 -5.91 -8.64 9.58
CA ASP A 236 -6.17 -10.07 9.54
C ASP A 236 -7.66 -10.42 9.73
N GLN A 237 -7.98 -11.72 9.77
CA GLN A 237 -9.35 -12.21 9.94
C GLN A 237 -9.97 -11.96 11.33
N LEU A 238 -9.15 -11.53 12.30
CA LEU A 238 -9.57 -11.24 13.67
C LEU A 238 -9.65 -9.73 13.95
N ASP A 239 -9.63 -8.91 12.90
CA ASP A 239 -9.52 -7.44 12.96
C ASP A 239 -8.25 -6.96 13.70
N THR A 240 -7.18 -7.75 13.70
CA THR A 240 -5.87 -7.29 14.18
C THR A 240 -5.25 -6.40 13.11
N VAL A 241 -4.94 -5.16 13.49
CA VAL A 241 -4.30 -4.18 12.62
C VAL A 241 -2.79 -4.31 12.74
N TYR A 242 -2.11 -4.49 11.61
CA TYR A 242 -0.65 -4.49 11.50
C TYR A 242 -0.21 -3.23 10.79
N VAL A 243 0.78 -2.54 11.35
CA VAL A 243 1.21 -1.22 10.89
C VAL A 243 2.71 -1.19 10.75
N ALA A 244 3.19 -0.73 9.59
CA ALA A 244 4.58 -0.31 9.43
C ALA A 244 4.75 1.08 10.03
N ASP A 245 5.35 1.13 11.23
CA ASP A 245 5.62 2.34 11.99
C ASP A 245 6.94 2.95 11.50
N GLY A 246 6.83 3.70 10.40
CA GLY A 246 7.93 3.96 9.46
C GLY A 246 9.13 4.66 10.07
N GLU A 247 8.92 5.73 10.85
CA GLU A 247 10.01 6.51 11.46
C GLU A 247 10.51 5.91 12.79
N ASN A 248 9.82 4.89 13.30
CA ASN A 248 10.26 4.08 14.43
C ASN A 248 10.90 2.75 13.99
N TYR A 249 11.07 2.52 12.68
CA TYR A 249 11.73 1.33 12.10
C TYR A 249 11.21 -0.01 12.65
N ARG A 250 9.89 -0.11 12.82
CA ARG A 250 9.25 -1.29 13.42
C ARG A 250 7.91 -1.64 12.79
N ILE A 251 7.51 -2.89 12.95
CA ILE A 251 6.16 -3.35 12.66
C ILE A 251 5.43 -3.57 13.98
N MET A 252 4.27 -2.94 14.11
CA MET A 252 3.40 -3.04 15.28
C MET A 252 2.15 -3.83 14.93
N ARG A 253 1.61 -4.58 15.90
CA ARG A 253 0.27 -5.17 15.82
C ARG A 253 -0.66 -4.61 16.91
N TRP A 254 -1.92 -4.41 16.57
CA TRP A 254 -3.01 -3.99 17.46
C TRP A 254 -4.18 -4.95 17.30
N PRO A 255 -4.38 -5.89 18.24
CA PRO A 255 -5.60 -6.68 18.29
C PRO A 255 -6.84 -5.78 18.41
N LYS A 256 -7.98 -6.25 17.91
CA LYS A 256 -9.25 -5.51 18.00
C LYS A 256 -9.54 -5.01 19.41
N GLY A 257 -9.73 -3.70 19.56
CA GLY A 257 -10.04 -3.06 20.84
C GLY A 257 -8.85 -2.87 21.79
N ALA A 258 -7.62 -3.21 21.37
CA ALA A 258 -6.43 -3.00 22.18
C ALA A 258 -6.12 -1.49 22.35
N THR A 259 -5.75 -1.09 23.56
CA THR A 259 -5.35 0.30 23.88
C THR A 259 -3.87 0.58 23.61
N GLN A 260 -3.07 -0.48 23.41
CA GLN A 260 -1.65 -0.42 23.04
C GLN A 260 -1.32 -1.57 22.09
N GLY A 261 -0.30 -1.38 21.26
CA GLY A 261 0.17 -2.38 20.32
C GLY A 261 1.30 -3.22 20.90
N ASN A 262 1.75 -4.18 20.11
CA ASN A 262 2.97 -4.93 20.36
C ASN A 262 3.91 -4.81 19.16
N VAL A 263 5.19 -4.59 19.43
CA VAL A 263 6.25 -4.72 18.42
C VAL A 263 6.35 -6.19 18.03
N ILE A 264 6.29 -6.49 16.73
CA ILE A 264 6.52 -7.85 16.22
C ILE A 264 7.88 -7.99 15.54
N VAL A 265 8.40 -6.91 14.94
CA VAL A 265 9.72 -6.85 14.28
C VAL A 265 10.28 -5.42 14.39
N GLY A 266 11.59 -5.28 14.61
CA GLY A 266 12.30 -3.98 14.57
C GLY A 266 12.23 -3.14 15.86
N GLY A 267 12.53 -1.84 15.74
CA GLY A 267 12.40 -0.86 16.83
C GLY A 267 13.61 -0.68 17.74
N ASN A 268 14.81 -0.97 17.25
CA ASN A 268 16.08 -0.66 17.95
C ASN A 268 16.47 0.80 17.84
#